data_AF-A0A2T0LXD0-F1
#
_entry.id   AF-A0A2T0LXD0-F1
#
_cell.length_a   1.000
_cell.length_b   1.000
_cell.length_c   1.000
_cell.angle_alpha   90.00
_cell.angle_beta   90.00
_cell.angle_gamma   90.00
#
_symmetry.space_group_name_H-M   'P 1'
#
loop_
_entity.id
_entity.type
_entity.pdbx_description
1 polymer ?
#
loop_
_entity_poly.entity_id
_entity_poly.type
_entity_poly.pdbx_seq_one_letter_code
_entity_poly.pdbx_strand_id
1 'polypeptide(L)'
;MIEFKVRPEGGELFEVTATTRDILSWEKVTKGASLKQLMENLHTADLYKVAHFAAKRQQLFTGSLQEFEETCDLEFEIEEEGQDPTPSAR
;
A
#
# COMPACT_ATOMS: atom_id res chain seq x y z
N MET A 1 -11.86 -1.88 -1.56
CA MET A 1 -10.68 -1.96 -2.45
C MET A 1 -9.69 -0.93 -1.94
N ILE A 2 -8.39 -1.12 -2.15
CA ILE A 2 -7.37 -0.15 -1.74
C ILE A 2 -6.67 0.32 -3.02
N GLU A 3 -6.61 1.63 -3.22
CA GLU A 3 -5.97 2.22 -4.39
C GLU A 3 -4.58 2.72 -4.01
N PHE A 4 -3.60 2.38 -4.83
CA PHE A 4 -2.21 2.79 -4.67
C PHE A 4 -1.78 3.58 -5.90
N LYS A 5 -1.11 4.71 -5.68
CA LYS A 5 -0.35 5.39 -6.73
C LYS A 5 1.09 4.93 -6.61
N VAL A 6 1.65 4.38 -7.68
CA VAL A 6 2.99 3.80 -7.68
C VAL A 6 3.86 4.56 -8.66
N ARG A 7 5.00 5.07 -8.19
CA ARG A 7 6.00 5.74 -9.03
C ARG A 7 7.25 4.88 -9.13
N PRO A 8 7.55 4.28 -10.29
CA PRO A 8 8.81 3.59 -10.51
C PRO A 8 9.95 4.60 -10.76
N GLU A 9 11.18 4.20 -10.42
CA GLU A 9 12.38 5.01 -10.64
C GLU A 9 12.55 5.34 -12.13
N GLY A 10 12.45 6.62 -12.47
CA GLY A 10 12.59 7.10 -13.85
C GLY A 10 11.41 6.78 -14.78
N GLY A 11 10.28 6.29 -14.26
CA GLY A 11 9.08 6.02 -15.04
C GLY A 11 7.87 6.90 -14.67
N GLU A 12 6.76 6.67 -15.36
CA GLU A 12 5.50 7.37 -15.10
C GLU A 12 4.71 6.72 -13.97
N LEU A 13 3.98 7.55 -13.24
CA LEU A 13 3.09 7.11 -12.16
C LEU A 13 1.96 6.24 -12.72
N PHE A 14 1.68 5.12 -12.06
CA PHE A 14 0.59 4.24 -12.41
C PHE A 14 -0.28 3.91 -11.18
N GLU A 15 -1.57 3.73 -11.43
CA GLU A 15 -2.54 3.39 -10.39
C GLU A 15 -2.71 1.88 -10.28
N VAL A 16 -2.78 1.38 -9.06
CA VAL A 16 -2.95 -0.03 -8.76
C VAL A 16 -4.11 -0.21 -7.79
N THR A 17 -5.15 -0.92 -8.23
CA THR A 17 -6.27 -1.28 -7.35
C THR A 17 -6.10 -2.67 -6.72
N ALA A 18 -5.82 -2.70 -5.42
CA ALA A 18 -5.84 -3.93 -4.64
C ALA A 18 -7.27 -4.36 -4.27
N THR A 19 -7.52 -5.64 -4.48
CA THR A 19 -8.76 -6.34 -4.18
C THR A 19 -8.56 -7.31 -3.03
N THR A 20 -9.64 -7.90 -2.54
CA THR A 20 -9.57 -8.94 -1.49
C THR A 20 -8.70 -10.14 -1.88
N ARG A 21 -8.51 -10.41 -3.18
CA ARG A 21 -7.62 -11.47 -3.66
C ARG A 21 -6.13 -11.17 -3.39
N ASP A 22 -5.75 -9.90 -3.50
CA ASP A 22 -4.38 -9.45 -3.28
C ASP A 22 -4.07 -9.46 -1.78
N ILE A 23 -5.03 -9.00 -0.96
CA ILE A 23 -4.97 -9.06 0.50
C ILE A 23 -4.87 -10.52 0.97
N LEU A 24 -5.70 -11.42 0.43
CA LEU A 24 -5.62 -12.84 0.75
C LEU A 24 -4.27 -13.47 0.34
N SER A 25 -3.69 -13.02 -0.77
CA SER A 25 -2.36 -13.48 -1.21
C SER A 25 -1.28 -13.03 -0.23
N TRP A 26 -1.37 -11.80 0.27
CA TRP A 26 -0.51 -11.26 1.31
C TRP A 26 -0.66 -12.00 2.65
N GLU A 27 -1.89 -12.27 3.11
CA GLU A 27 -2.16 -13.00 4.35
C GLU A 27 -1.56 -14.42 4.34
N LYS A 28 -1.57 -15.08 3.18
CA LYS A 28 -1.00 -16.44 3.03
C LYS A 28 0.52 -16.49 3.21
N VAL A 29 1.21 -15.39 2.88
CA VAL A 29 2.68 -15.34 2.94
C VAL A 29 3.21 -14.58 4.15
N THR A 30 2.37 -13.82 4.83
CA THR A 30 2.74 -13.00 5.99
C THR A 30 2.17 -13.61 7.26
N LYS A 31 3.04 -14.16 8.12
CA LYS A 31 2.60 -14.84 9.35
C LYS A 31 1.92 -13.85 10.30
N GLY A 32 0.69 -14.17 10.68
CA GLY A 32 -0.10 -13.36 11.62
C GLY A 32 -0.81 -12.17 10.98
N ALA A 33 -0.65 -11.95 9.67
CA ALA A 33 -1.36 -10.92 8.94
C ALA A 33 -2.87 -11.18 8.91
N SER A 34 -3.63 -10.10 8.99
CA SER A 34 -5.07 -10.09 8.77
C SER A 34 -5.50 -8.77 8.15
N LEU A 35 -6.60 -8.77 7.42
CA LEU A 35 -7.24 -7.54 6.94
C LEU A 35 -7.49 -6.54 8.08
N LYS A 36 -7.90 -7.03 9.26
CA LYS A 36 -8.11 -6.19 10.44
C LYS A 36 -6.81 -5.47 10.84
N GLN A 37 -5.71 -6.20 10.92
CA GLN A 37 -4.40 -5.61 11.20
C GLN A 37 -4.00 -4.59 10.13
N LEU A 38 -4.22 -4.89 8.84
CA LEU A 38 -3.91 -3.97 7.76
C LEU A 38 -4.69 -2.65 7.89
N MET A 39 -5.92 -2.69 8.37
CA MET A 39 -6.76 -1.48 8.55
C MET A 39 -6.44 -0.71 9.84
N GLU A 40 -6.13 -1.41 10.94
CA GLU A 40 -5.93 -0.80 12.27
C GLU A 40 -4.47 -0.43 12.56
N ASN A 41 -3.52 -1.10 11.91
CA ASN A 41 -2.09 -0.93 12.14
C ASN A 41 -1.31 -1.07 10.83
N LEU A 42 -1.40 0.00 10.03
CA LEU A 42 -0.77 0.12 8.71
C LEU A 42 0.76 0.16 8.85
N HIS A 43 1.42 -0.96 8.60
CA HIS A 43 2.86 -0.98 8.36
C HIS A 43 3.14 -0.76 6.87
N THR A 44 4.02 0.18 6.56
CA THR A 44 4.41 0.52 5.18
C THR A 44 4.88 -0.72 4.40
N ALA A 45 5.64 -1.62 5.04
CA ALA A 45 6.08 -2.87 4.41
C ALA A 45 4.92 -3.78 3.96
N ASP A 46 3.79 -3.77 4.68
CA ASP A 46 2.62 -4.57 4.27
C ASP A 46 1.86 -3.91 3.12
N LEU A 47 1.84 -2.57 3.08
CA LEU A 47 1.30 -1.83 1.94
C LEU A 47 2.10 -2.10 0.65
N TYR A 48 3.43 -2.14 0.73
CA TYR A 48 4.30 -2.52 -0.38
C TYR A 48 4.01 -3.92 -0.91
N LYS A 49 3.83 -4.89 -0.02
CA LYS A 49 3.44 -6.25 -0.42
C LYS A 49 2.09 -6.28 -1.11
N VAL A 50 1.08 -5.62 -0.53
CA VAL A 50 -0.28 -5.61 -1.10
C VAL A 50 -0.29 -4.91 -2.46
N ALA A 51 0.41 -3.78 -2.59
CA ALA A 51 0.59 -3.07 -3.86
C ALA A 51 1.30 -3.93 -4.89
N HIS A 52 2.38 -4.64 -4.51
CA HIS A 52 3.10 -5.57 -5.40
C HIS A 52 2.20 -6.70 -5.91
N PHE A 53 1.43 -7.34 -5.03
CA PHE A 53 0.49 -8.40 -5.44
C PHE A 53 -0.53 -7.88 -6.46
N ALA A 54 -1.08 -6.69 -6.21
CA ALA A 54 -2.06 -6.08 -7.10
C ALA A 54 -1.43 -5.63 -8.44
N ALA A 55 -0.23 -5.03 -8.42
CA ALA A 55 0.50 -4.58 -9.60
C ALA A 55 0.89 -5.77 -10.49
N LYS A 56 1.34 -6.87 -9.89
CA LYS A 56 1.65 -8.11 -10.59
C LYS A 56 0.41 -8.74 -11.22
N ARG A 57 -0.71 -8.77 -10.50
CA ARG A 57 -1.99 -9.27 -11.03
C ARG A 57 -2.50 -8.44 -12.21
N GLN A 58 -2.30 -7.12 -12.15
CA GLN A 58 -2.70 -6.19 -13.20
C GLN A 58 -1.68 -6.08 -14.35
N GLN A 59 -0.56 -6.81 -14.26
CA GLN A 59 0.53 -6.79 -15.24
C GLN A 59 1.19 -5.40 -15.41
N LEU A 60 1.07 -4.54 -14.39
CA LEU A 60 1.72 -3.22 -14.34
C LEU A 60 3.16 -3.31 -13.83
N PHE A 61 3.50 -4.42 -13.15
CA PHE A 61 4.85 -4.71 -12.68
C PHE A 61 5.12 -6.22 -12.73
N THR A 62 6.31 -6.64 -13.19
CA THR A 62 6.66 -8.06 -13.35
C THR A 62 7.82 -8.52 -12.47
N GLY A 63 8.46 -7.61 -11.74
CA GLY A 63 9.58 -7.90 -10.86
C GLY A 63 9.18 -8.64 -9.57
N SER A 64 10.20 -9.00 -8.82
CA SER A 64 10.12 -9.50 -7.45
C SER A 64 9.62 -8.42 -6.48
N LEU A 65 9.20 -8.84 -5.28
CA LEU A 65 8.83 -7.90 -4.22
C LEU A 65 10.00 -7.00 -3.83
N GLN A 66 11.21 -7.57 -3.75
CA GLN A 66 12.42 -6.81 -3.40
C GLN A 66 12.69 -5.72 -4.44
N GLU A 67 12.65 -6.05 -5.72
CA GLU A 67 12.80 -5.04 -6.79
C GLU A 67 11.71 -3.97 -6.70
N PHE A 68 10.47 -4.35 -6.36
CA PHE A 68 9.38 -3.39 -6.17
C PHE A 68 9.66 -2.43 -5.00
N GLU A 69 10.17 -2.95 -3.87
CA GLU A 69 10.53 -2.14 -2.70
C GLU A 69 11.73 -1.22 -2.95
N GLU A 70 12.67 -1.62 -3.82
CA GLU A 70 13.88 -0.87 -4.13
C GLU A 70 13.67 0.18 -5.23
N THR A 71 12.73 -0.04 -6.15
CA THR A 71 12.59 0.78 -7.37
C THR A 71 11.26 1.50 -7.49
N CYS A 72 10.28 1.23 -6.62
CA CYS A 72 8.99 1.89 -6.66
C CYS A 72 8.71 2.65 -5.36
N ASP A 73 8.22 3.87 -5.48
CA ASP A 73 7.66 4.64 -4.38
C ASP A 73 6.13 4.51 -4.39
N LEU A 74 5.56 4.26 -3.22
CA LEU A 74 4.11 4.35 -3.03
C LEU A 74 3.74 5.77 -2.61
N GLU A 75 2.97 6.44 -3.46
CA GLU A 75 2.37 7.72 -3.14
C GLU A 75 1.03 7.49 -2.44
N PHE A 76 0.97 7.88 -1.17
CA PHE A 76 -0.26 7.90 -0.39
C PHE A 76 -0.63 9.34 -0.06
N GLU A 77 -1.89 9.69 -0.30
CA GLU A 77 -2.48 10.89 0.28
C GLU A 77 -2.97 10.48 1.68
N ILE A 78 -2.21 10.85 2.72
CA ILE A 78 -2.74 10.79 4.09
C ILE A 78 -3.67 11.99 4.21
N GLU A 79 -4.96 11.78 3.95
CA GLU A 79 -5.98 12.73 4.37
C GLU A 79 -5.98 12.74 5.90
N GLU A 80 -5.36 13.76 6.51
CA GLU A 80 -5.59 14.06 7.93
C GLU A 80 -7.07 14.44 8.09
N GLU A 81 -7.93 13.46 8.40
CA GLU A 81 -9.24 13.73 8.97
C GLU A 81 -9.03 14.39 10.36
N GLY A 82 -9.03 15.72 10.36
CA GLY A 82 -9.38 16.55 11.52
C GLY A 82 -8.42 16.50 12.71
N GLN A 83 -7.34 17.29 12.67
CA GLN A 83 -6.82 17.86 13.92
C GLN A 83 -7.90 18.80 14.48
N ASP A 84 -8.64 18.36 15.51
CA ASP A 84 -9.41 19.24 16.38
C ASP A 84 -8.49 20.39 16.83
N PRO A 85 -8.86 21.68 16.62
CA PRO A 85 -8.04 22.78 17.10
C PRO A 85 -8.02 22.71 18.62
N THR A 86 -6.85 22.39 19.18
CA THR A 86 -6.59 22.46 20.62
C THR A 86 -7.01 23.86 21.08
N PRO A 87 -8.04 24.03 21.93
CA PRO A 87 -8.45 25.35 22.34
C PRO A 87 -7.30 25.99 23.12
N SER A 88 -6.81 27.11 22.59
CA SER A 88 -5.79 27.93 23.23
C SER A 88 -6.30 28.33 24.63
N ALA A 89 -5.62 27.84 25.66
CA ALA A 89 -5.92 28.18 27.04
C ALA A 89 -5.77 29.69 27.26
N ARG A 90 -6.84 30.34 27.73
CA ARG A 90 -6.82 31.69 28.31
C ARG A 90 -6.62 31.62 29.81
#